data_AF-A0A940UCV7-F1
#
_entry.id   AF-A0A940UCV7-F1
#
_cell.length_a   1.000
_cell.length_b   1.000
_cell.length_c   1.000
_cell.angle_alpha   90.00
_cell.angle_beta   90.00
_cell.angle_gamma   90.00
#
_symmetry.space_group_name_H-M   'P 1'
#
loop_
_entity.id
_entity.type
_entity.pdbx_description
1 polymer ?
#
loop_
_entity_poly.entity_id
_entity_poly.type
_entity_poly.pdbx_seq_one_letter_code
_entity_poly.pdbx_strand_id
1 'polypeptide(L)'
;YLMHIYASVGLMFALRGEGPAATSIVNLLPAGLLTFIIIYQYSWCRSWPPPPSSALFKSVDQHDRSAVLLLVAGLVCAFLMVKIGLYQAMQLLPAADQRDAFRCAQSVIINSSVIGLIVFAYVRRNREIRNVAIFVTLIGGIKVFLYDLLGTHGLPLVFSVFSFGLAAAVESLALGKWSKETPGQDAGEQHGE
;
A
#
# COMPACT_ATOMS: atom_id res chain seq x y z
N TYR A 1 8.94 -6.45 -15.09
CA TYR A 1 8.33 -6.61 -13.75
C TYR A 1 9.27 -7.27 -12.75
N LEU A 2 9.84 -8.44 -13.07
CA LEU A 2 10.72 -9.20 -12.17
C LEU A 2 11.90 -8.42 -11.59
N MET A 3 12.60 -7.60 -12.39
CA MET A 3 13.72 -6.79 -11.90
C MET A 3 13.30 -5.80 -10.81
N HIS A 4 12.17 -5.10 -10.99
CA HIS A 4 11.65 -4.17 -9.98
C HIS A 4 11.22 -4.90 -8.71
N ILE A 5 10.55 -6.04 -8.85
CA ILE A 5 10.16 -6.87 -7.70
C ILE A 5 11.41 -7.35 -6.95
N TYR A 6 12.43 -7.84 -7.68
CA TYR A 6 13.69 -8.28 -7.09
C TYR A 6 14.40 -7.14 -6.35
N ALA A 7 14.49 -5.95 -6.97
CA ALA A 7 15.10 -4.77 -6.34
C ALA A 7 14.33 -4.32 -5.09
N SER A 8 13.00 -4.29 -5.14
CA SER A 8 12.15 -3.95 -3.99
C SER A 8 12.29 -4.95 -2.85
N VAL A 9 12.32 -6.26 -3.15
CA VAL A 9 12.51 -7.31 -2.15
C VAL A 9 13.92 -7.23 -1.55
N GLY A 10 14.95 -7.05 -2.37
CA GLY A 10 16.32 -6.85 -1.91
C GLY A 10 16.44 -5.64 -0.99
N LEU A 11 15.83 -4.53 -1.36
CA LEU A 11 15.79 -3.32 -0.52
C LEU A 11 15.04 -3.55 0.79
N MET A 12 13.90 -4.26 0.77
CA MET A 12 13.16 -4.61 1.97
C MET A 12 14.00 -5.43 2.95
N PHE A 13 14.79 -6.39 2.46
CA PHE A 13 15.70 -7.16 3.28
C PHE A 13 16.87 -6.32 3.80
N ALA A 14 17.45 -5.47 2.96
CA ALA A 14 18.55 -4.59 3.35
C ALA A 14 18.15 -3.56 4.42
N LEU A 15 16.90 -3.09 4.38
CA LEU A 15 16.35 -2.08 5.30
C LEU A 15 15.46 -2.69 6.40
N ARG A 16 15.60 -3.99 6.65
CA ARG A 16 14.86 -4.70 7.70
C ARG A 16 15.36 -4.28 9.07
N GLY A 17 14.42 -3.93 9.96
CA GLY A 17 14.70 -3.55 11.34
C GLY A 17 14.71 -2.03 11.59
N GLU A 18 15.14 -1.68 12.80
CA GLU A 18 15.15 -0.31 13.36
C GLU A 18 16.58 0.17 13.69
N GLY A 19 17.60 -0.57 13.22
CA GLY A 19 19.00 -0.23 13.47
C GLY A 19 19.45 1.02 12.69
N PRO A 20 20.50 1.74 13.17
CA PRO A 20 20.98 2.98 12.56
C PRO A 20 21.32 2.84 11.06
N ALA A 21 21.82 1.67 10.66
CA ALA A 21 22.14 1.36 9.27
C ALA A 21 20.89 1.27 8.38
N ALA A 22 19.78 0.71 8.90
CA ALA A 22 18.53 0.52 8.15
C ALA A 22 17.71 1.82 8.05
N THR A 23 17.85 2.72 9.02
CA THR A 23 17.13 4.00 9.08
C THR A 23 17.97 5.20 8.68
N SER A 24 19.19 4.98 8.20
CA SER A 24 20.08 6.03 7.70
C SER A 24 19.43 6.84 6.57
N ILE A 25 19.60 8.17 6.62
CA ILE A 25 19.12 9.10 5.59
C ILE A 25 19.66 8.78 4.19
N VAL A 26 20.82 8.13 4.09
CA VAL A 26 21.42 7.72 2.81
C VAL A 26 20.51 6.74 2.06
N ASN A 27 19.73 5.93 2.77
CA ASN A 27 18.80 4.97 2.19
C ASN A 27 17.52 5.62 1.64
N LEU A 28 17.28 6.91 1.92
CA LEU A 28 16.14 7.65 1.39
C LEU A 28 16.20 7.75 -0.14
N LEU A 29 17.41 7.93 -0.69
CA LEU A 29 17.63 8.09 -2.11
C LEU A 29 17.33 6.81 -2.91
N PRO A 30 17.91 5.62 -2.62
CA PRO A 30 17.56 4.40 -3.34
C PRO A 30 16.10 4.00 -3.16
N ALA A 31 15.52 4.18 -1.96
CA ALA A 31 14.10 3.92 -1.72
C ALA A 31 13.21 4.83 -2.57
N GLY A 32 13.47 6.14 -2.56
CA GLY A 32 12.72 7.12 -3.32
C GLY A 32 12.83 6.91 -4.83
N LEU A 33 14.05 6.71 -5.35
CA LEU A 33 14.25 6.44 -6.78
C LEU A 33 13.48 5.19 -7.24
N LEU A 34 13.57 4.09 -6.48
CA LEU A 34 12.81 2.89 -6.81
C LEU A 34 11.31 3.13 -6.76
N THR A 35 10.80 3.85 -5.76
CA THR A 35 9.37 4.23 -5.69
C THR A 35 8.92 4.96 -6.95
N PHE A 36 9.62 6.03 -7.34
CA PHE A 36 9.22 6.85 -8.48
C PHE A 36 9.33 6.07 -9.79
N ILE A 37 10.41 5.32 -10.01
CA ILE A 37 10.61 4.51 -11.22
C ILE A 37 9.53 3.43 -11.33
N ILE A 38 9.23 2.73 -10.24
CA ILE A 38 8.25 1.62 -10.26
C ILE A 38 6.82 2.15 -10.45
N ILE A 39 6.45 3.24 -9.78
CA ILE A 39 5.12 3.85 -9.95
C ILE A 39 4.96 4.44 -11.35
N TYR A 40 6.01 5.05 -11.88
CA TYR A 40 6.03 5.54 -13.26
C TYR A 40 5.86 4.39 -14.26
N GLN A 41 6.60 3.30 -14.07
CA GLN A 41 6.49 2.11 -14.90
C GLN A 41 5.08 1.49 -14.83
N TYR A 42 4.48 1.40 -13.64
CA TYR A 42 3.10 0.95 -13.48
C TYR A 42 2.13 1.83 -14.27
N SER A 43 2.30 3.15 -14.17
CA SER A 43 1.46 4.12 -14.88
C SER A 43 1.63 3.99 -16.40
N TRP A 44 2.87 3.80 -16.86
CA TRP A 44 3.20 3.60 -18.26
C TRP A 44 2.56 2.32 -18.82
N CYS A 45 2.61 1.20 -18.09
CA CYS A 45 1.97 -0.06 -18.48
C CYS A 45 0.44 0.08 -18.60
N ARG A 46 -0.19 0.94 -17.79
CA ARG A 46 -1.63 1.22 -17.90
C ARG A 46 -1.99 2.18 -19.03
N SER A 47 -1.07 3.04 -19.44
CA SER A 47 -1.24 3.89 -20.64
C SER A 47 -0.96 3.15 -21.94
N TRP A 48 -0.06 2.16 -21.93
CA TRP A 48 0.41 1.44 -23.11
C TRP A 48 0.35 -0.08 -22.87
N PRO A 49 -0.83 -0.71 -23.00
CA PRO A 49 -0.98 -2.13 -22.77
C PRO A 49 -0.13 -2.95 -23.78
N PRO A 50 0.43 -4.09 -23.36
CA PRO A 50 1.30 -4.90 -24.21
C PRO A 50 0.54 -5.45 -25.43
N PRO A 51 1.20 -5.57 -26.59
CA PRO A 51 0.56 -6.09 -27.79
C PRO A 51 0.16 -7.58 -27.60
N PRO A 52 -1.03 -7.97 -28.10
CA PRO A 52 -1.60 -9.31 -27.88
C PRO A 52 -0.81 -10.46 -28.52
N SER A 53 0.20 -10.15 -29.33
CA SER A 53 1.07 -11.11 -30.03
C SER A 53 2.28 -11.59 -29.21
N SER A 54 2.54 -11.04 -28.02
CA SER A 54 3.70 -11.44 -27.23
C SER A 54 3.51 -12.80 -26.52
N ALA A 55 4.42 -13.74 -26.76
CA ALA A 55 4.30 -15.12 -26.28
C ALA A 55 4.31 -15.28 -24.74
N LEU A 56 5.00 -14.38 -24.03
CA LEU A 56 5.04 -14.36 -22.57
C LEU A 56 3.71 -13.90 -21.95
N PHE A 57 3.10 -12.83 -22.45
CA PHE A 57 1.80 -12.37 -21.93
C PHE A 57 0.67 -13.31 -22.38
N LYS A 58 0.77 -13.92 -23.56
CA LYS A 58 -0.25 -14.88 -24.02
C LYS A 58 -0.32 -16.16 -23.17
N SER A 59 0.77 -16.57 -22.53
CA SER A 59 0.86 -17.80 -21.73
C SER A 59 0.82 -17.57 -20.21
N VAL A 60 1.46 -16.51 -19.71
CA VAL A 60 1.64 -16.27 -18.27
C VAL A 60 0.73 -15.14 -17.74
N ASP A 61 0.42 -14.13 -18.55
CA ASP A 61 -0.33 -12.95 -18.09
C ASP A 61 -1.18 -12.31 -19.21
N GLN A 62 -2.27 -12.98 -19.58
CA GLN A 62 -3.12 -12.59 -20.72
C GLN A 62 -3.81 -11.23 -20.55
N HIS A 63 -3.92 -10.71 -19.32
CA HIS A 63 -4.66 -9.50 -19.01
C HIS A 63 -3.78 -8.42 -18.34
N ASP A 64 -2.45 -8.56 -18.41
CA ASP A 64 -1.49 -7.66 -17.74
C ASP A 64 -1.84 -7.43 -16.25
N ARG A 65 -2.29 -8.48 -15.57
CA ARG A 65 -2.65 -8.45 -14.14
C ARG A 65 -1.40 -8.38 -13.27
N SER A 66 -0.25 -8.85 -13.77
CA SER A 66 1.02 -8.80 -13.04
C SER A 66 1.58 -7.39 -12.87
N ALA A 67 1.10 -6.40 -13.64
CA ALA A 67 1.41 -4.99 -13.39
C ALA A 67 0.96 -4.53 -11.99
N VAL A 68 -0.05 -5.17 -11.38
CA VAL A 68 -0.44 -4.91 -9.98
C VAL A 68 0.71 -5.18 -9.01
N LEU A 69 1.59 -6.15 -9.32
CA LEU A 69 2.78 -6.42 -8.51
C LEU A 69 3.77 -5.26 -8.53
N LEU A 70 3.83 -4.48 -9.63
CA LEU A 70 4.60 -3.24 -9.65
C LEU A 70 4.01 -2.20 -8.69
N LEU A 71 2.68 -2.05 -8.67
CA LEU A 71 2.03 -1.12 -7.74
C LEU A 71 2.35 -1.49 -6.28
N VAL A 72 2.24 -2.76 -5.93
CA VAL A 72 2.58 -3.26 -4.59
C VAL A 72 4.07 -3.02 -4.28
N ALA A 73 4.98 -3.35 -5.21
CA ALA A 73 6.41 -3.13 -5.04
C ALA A 73 6.76 -1.64 -4.85
N GLY A 74 6.12 -0.76 -5.62
CA GLY A 74 6.26 0.69 -5.50
C GLY A 74 5.75 1.22 -4.15
N LEU A 75 4.61 0.71 -3.67
CA LEU A 75 4.07 1.05 -2.35
C LEU A 75 4.98 0.59 -1.21
N VAL A 76 5.59 -0.60 -1.32
CA VAL A 76 6.58 -1.08 -0.34
C VAL A 76 7.78 -0.15 -0.30
N CYS A 77 8.34 0.22 -1.46
CA CYS A 77 9.45 1.18 -1.51
C CYS A 77 9.03 2.56 -0.96
N ALA A 78 7.82 3.03 -1.27
CA ALA A 78 7.29 4.30 -0.77
C ALA A 78 7.18 4.28 0.75
N PHE A 79 6.66 3.19 1.31
CA PHE A 79 6.60 2.98 2.75
C PHE A 79 8.00 3.01 3.37
N LEU A 80 8.99 2.33 2.79
CA LEU A 80 10.37 2.35 3.30
C LEU A 80 10.97 3.77 3.26
N MET A 81 10.74 4.52 2.18
CA MET A 81 11.17 5.92 2.05
C MET A 81 10.55 6.79 3.15
N VAL A 82 9.22 6.76 3.30
CA VAL A 82 8.52 7.56 4.32
C VAL A 82 8.90 7.10 5.73
N LYS A 83 9.09 5.80 5.97
CA LYS A 83 9.59 5.23 7.24
C LYS A 83 10.95 5.84 7.62
N ILE A 84 11.89 5.93 6.68
CA ILE A 84 13.20 6.55 6.92
C ILE A 84 13.02 8.03 7.26
N GLY A 85 12.24 8.77 6.45
CA GLY A 85 11.98 10.19 6.71
C GLY A 85 11.34 10.44 8.08
N LEU A 86 10.39 9.60 8.48
CA LEU A 86 9.76 9.63 9.79
C LEU A 86 10.76 9.37 10.92
N TYR A 87 11.64 8.38 10.76
CA TYR A 87 12.68 8.09 11.76
C TYR A 87 13.59 9.30 11.97
N GLN A 88 13.98 9.98 10.88
CA GLN A 88 14.79 11.20 10.95
C GLN A 88 14.04 12.32 11.67
N ALA A 89 12.74 12.52 11.40
CA ALA A 89 11.93 13.51 12.10
C ALA A 89 11.78 13.19 13.60
N MET A 90 11.68 11.90 13.96
CA MET A 90 11.57 11.44 15.33
C MET A 90 12.83 11.65 16.17
N GLN A 91 14.00 11.90 15.56
CA GLN A 91 15.22 12.26 16.31
C GLN A 91 15.10 13.60 17.04
N LEU A 92 14.07 14.40 16.72
CA LEU A 92 13.74 15.64 17.42
C LEU A 92 13.01 15.42 18.75
N LEU A 93 12.53 14.20 19.02
CA LEU A 93 11.79 13.85 20.24
C LEU A 93 12.68 13.22 21.32
N PRO A 94 12.24 13.24 22.60
CA PRO A 94 12.91 12.50 23.66
C PRO A 94 13.01 11.00 23.37
N ALA A 95 14.17 10.41 23.66
CA ALA A 95 14.47 9.00 23.36
C ALA A 95 13.52 7.99 24.04
N ALA A 96 12.93 8.36 25.17
CA ALA A 96 12.02 7.51 25.92
C ALA A 96 10.74 7.18 25.14
N ASP A 97 10.21 8.14 24.37
CA ASP A 97 8.94 8.00 23.65
C ASP A 97 9.15 7.55 22.19
N GLN A 98 10.38 7.60 21.70
CA GLN A 98 10.71 7.45 20.28
C GLN A 98 10.30 6.08 19.71
N ARG A 99 10.48 5.00 20.48
CA ARG A 99 10.23 3.63 19.99
C ARG A 99 8.75 3.34 19.78
N ASP A 100 7.93 3.64 20.78
CA ASP A 100 6.48 3.38 20.73
C ASP A 100 5.78 4.34 19.77
N ALA A 101 6.20 5.62 19.76
CA ALA A 101 5.72 6.60 18.80
C ALA A 101 6.08 6.20 17.37
N PHE A 102 7.32 5.75 17.10
CA PHE A 102 7.74 5.34 15.77
C PHE A 102 6.96 4.12 15.25
N ARG A 103 6.73 3.11 16.11
CA ARG A 103 5.93 1.93 15.77
C ARG A 103 4.51 2.31 15.36
N CYS A 104 3.82 3.09 16.19
CA CYS A 104 2.46 3.54 15.92
C CYS A 104 2.40 4.47 14.69
N ALA A 105 3.37 5.36 14.52
CA ALA A 105 3.42 6.26 13.37
C ALA A 105 3.60 5.50 12.05
N GLN A 106 4.32 4.37 12.02
CA GLN A 106 4.33 3.51 10.84
C GLN A 106 2.95 2.93 10.50
N SER A 107 2.17 2.55 11.51
CA SER A 107 0.81 2.05 11.31
C SER A 107 -0.13 3.16 10.82
N VAL A 108 -0.01 4.37 11.36
CA VAL A 108 -0.71 5.56 10.86
C VAL A 108 -0.37 5.83 9.39
N ILE A 109 0.91 5.74 8.99
CA ILE A 109 1.32 5.89 7.58
C ILE A 109 0.62 4.85 6.69
N ILE A 110 0.56 3.58 7.12
CA ILE A 110 -0.09 2.52 6.35
C ILE A 110 -1.58 2.84 6.18
N ASN A 111 -2.27 3.20 7.26
CA ASN A 111 -3.70 3.51 7.25
C ASN A 111 -4.01 4.77 6.41
N SER A 112 -3.19 5.83 6.52
CA SER A 112 -3.30 7.01 5.66
C SER A 112 -3.08 6.68 4.18
N SER A 113 -2.15 5.76 3.88
CA SER A 113 -1.92 5.29 2.51
C SER A 113 -3.11 4.51 1.97
N VAL A 114 -3.75 3.67 2.79
CA VAL A 114 -4.99 2.97 2.45
C VAL A 114 -6.09 3.97 2.11
N ILE A 115 -6.29 4.99 2.95
CA ILE A 115 -7.27 6.06 2.70
C ILE A 115 -6.98 6.74 1.35
N GLY A 116 -5.73 7.08 1.09
CA GLY A 116 -5.31 7.66 -0.19
C GLY A 116 -5.61 6.74 -1.38
N LEU A 117 -5.26 5.46 -1.27
CA LEU A 117 -5.47 4.46 -2.32
C LEU A 117 -6.96 4.22 -2.60
N ILE A 118 -7.80 4.11 -1.57
CA ILE A 118 -9.22 3.85 -1.77
C ILE A 118 -9.94 5.07 -2.35
N VAL A 119 -9.59 6.28 -1.90
CA VAL A 119 -10.11 7.52 -2.50
C VAL A 119 -9.65 7.63 -3.96
N PHE A 120 -8.39 7.36 -4.25
CA PHE A 120 -7.87 7.38 -5.60
C PHE A 120 -8.54 6.33 -6.50
N ALA A 121 -8.72 5.11 -5.99
CA ALA A 121 -9.43 4.03 -6.69
C ALA A 121 -10.88 4.40 -6.98
N TYR A 122 -11.57 5.04 -6.02
CA TYR A 122 -12.94 5.51 -6.17
C TYR A 122 -13.05 6.59 -7.25
N VAL A 123 -12.19 7.62 -7.21
CA VAL A 123 -12.18 8.71 -8.20
C VAL A 123 -11.84 8.20 -9.60
N ARG A 124 -10.86 7.30 -9.73
CA ARG A 124 -10.45 6.72 -11.01
C ARG A 124 -11.28 5.51 -11.47
N ARG A 125 -12.25 5.07 -10.65
CA ARG A 125 -13.04 3.83 -10.86
C ARG A 125 -12.20 2.61 -11.21
N ASN A 126 -10.99 2.53 -10.66
CA ASN A 126 -10.06 1.46 -10.94
C ASN A 126 -10.21 0.32 -9.91
N ARG A 127 -10.78 -0.81 -10.35
CA ARG A 127 -10.99 -2.01 -9.51
C ARG A 127 -9.68 -2.65 -9.03
N GLU A 128 -8.59 -2.50 -9.76
CA GLU A 128 -7.29 -3.07 -9.38
C GLU A 128 -6.70 -2.34 -8.18
N ILE A 129 -6.69 -1.00 -8.21
CA ILE A 129 -6.19 -0.18 -7.10
C ILE A 129 -7.06 -0.40 -5.87
N ARG A 130 -8.38 -0.56 -6.05
CA ARG A 130 -9.30 -0.94 -4.96
C ARG A 130 -8.91 -2.26 -4.31
N ASN A 131 -8.64 -3.30 -5.11
CA ASN A 131 -8.23 -4.60 -4.58
C ASN A 131 -6.89 -4.52 -3.85
N VAL A 132 -5.96 -3.70 -4.35
CA VAL A 132 -4.69 -3.43 -3.64
C VAL A 132 -4.94 -2.69 -2.33
N ALA A 133 -5.84 -1.70 -2.29
CA ALA A 133 -6.20 -0.99 -1.07
C ALA A 133 -6.73 -1.96 -0.01
N ILE A 134 -7.70 -2.82 -0.38
CA ILE A 134 -8.25 -3.87 0.51
C ILE A 134 -7.14 -4.78 1.04
N PHE A 135 -6.24 -5.23 0.15
CA PHE A 135 -5.11 -6.07 0.54
C PHE A 135 -4.18 -5.37 1.55
N VAL A 136 -3.87 -4.09 1.32
CA VAL A 136 -3.06 -3.30 2.25
C VAL A 136 -3.79 -3.06 3.58
N THR A 137 -5.11 -2.86 3.58
CA THR A 137 -5.92 -2.77 4.81
C THR A 137 -5.78 -4.04 5.65
N LEU A 138 -5.86 -5.22 5.04
CA LEU A 138 -5.70 -6.49 5.76
C LEU A 138 -4.34 -6.60 6.44
N ILE A 139 -3.26 -6.27 5.70
CA ILE A 139 -1.90 -6.27 6.26
C ILE A 139 -1.76 -5.22 7.37
N GLY A 140 -2.29 -4.02 7.16
CA GLY A 140 -2.30 -2.94 8.14
C GLY A 140 -3.05 -3.33 9.42
N GLY A 141 -4.20 -3.97 9.30
CA GLY A 141 -4.97 -4.51 10.41
C GLY A 141 -4.17 -5.53 11.20
N ILE A 142 -3.59 -6.53 10.53
CA ILE A 142 -2.72 -7.53 11.19
C ILE A 142 -1.60 -6.83 11.97
N LYS A 143 -0.98 -5.79 11.39
CA LYS A 143 0.07 -5.03 12.08
C LYS A 143 -0.47 -4.30 13.31
N VAL A 144 -1.55 -3.54 13.18
CA VAL A 144 -2.15 -2.77 14.28
C VAL A 144 -2.57 -3.70 15.43
N PHE A 145 -3.22 -4.83 15.10
CA PHE A 145 -3.73 -5.75 16.11
C PHE A 145 -2.66 -6.67 16.72
N LEU A 146 -1.67 -7.14 15.96
CA LEU A 146 -0.64 -8.06 16.49
C LEU A 146 0.61 -7.35 17.01
N TYR A 147 0.99 -6.20 16.43
CA TYR A 147 2.23 -5.52 16.81
C TYR A 147 1.98 -4.33 17.71
N ASP A 148 0.97 -3.49 17.43
CA ASP A 148 0.75 -2.30 18.24
C ASP A 148 0.03 -2.65 19.55
N LEU A 149 -1.05 -3.44 19.52
CA LEU A 149 -1.77 -3.86 20.74
C LEU A 149 -0.92 -4.72 21.70
N LEU A 150 -0.06 -5.59 21.17
CA LEU A 150 0.79 -6.45 22.01
C LEU A 150 2.09 -5.78 22.43
N GLY A 151 2.50 -4.71 21.74
CA GLY A 151 3.84 -4.15 21.85
C GLY A 151 3.92 -2.70 22.30
N THR A 152 2.80 -2.00 22.48
CA THR A 152 2.76 -0.58 22.87
C THR A 152 1.65 -0.30 23.88
N HIS A 153 1.84 0.72 24.72
CA HIS A 153 0.85 1.15 25.70
C HIS A 153 0.64 2.67 25.62
N GLY A 154 -0.56 3.12 26.02
CA GLY A 154 -0.86 4.56 26.15
C GLY A 154 -1.36 5.21 24.85
N LEU A 155 -1.10 6.52 24.72
CA LEU A 155 -1.64 7.36 23.65
C LEU A 155 -1.30 6.91 22.22
N PRO A 156 -0.05 6.47 21.89
CA PRO A 156 0.29 6.04 20.54
C PRO A 156 -0.59 4.89 20.02
N LEU A 157 -0.97 3.96 20.91
CA LEU A 157 -1.84 2.85 20.59
C LEU A 157 -3.24 3.33 20.17
N VAL A 158 -3.80 4.30 20.89
CA VAL A 158 -5.11 4.90 20.57
C VAL A 158 -5.08 5.51 19.18
N PHE A 159 -4.03 6.25 18.83
CA PHE A 159 -3.88 6.83 17.49
C PHE A 159 -3.79 5.77 16.40
N SER A 160 -3.07 4.67 16.64
CA SER A 160 -2.96 3.58 15.66
C SER A 160 -4.30 2.89 15.40
N VAL A 161 -5.01 2.48 16.46
CA VAL A 161 -6.32 1.82 16.36
C VAL A 161 -7.37 2.77 15.78
N PHE A 162 -7.37 4.03 16.21
CA PHE A 162 -8.28 5.05 15.66
C PHE A 162 -8.03 5.28 14.18
N SER A 163 -6.77 5.40 13.76
CA SER A 163 -6.40 5.56 12.36
C SER A 163 -6.83 4.36 11.50
N PHE A 164 -6.70 3.15 12.04
CA PHE A 164 -7.19 1.94 11.38
C PHE A 164 -8.72 1.95 11.24
N GLY A 165 -9.44 2.27 12.31
CA GLY A 165 -10.89 2.41 12.29
C GLY A 165 -11.38 3.43 11.26
N LEU A 166 -10.68 4.56 11.14
CA LEU A 166 -10.95 5.57 10.12
C LEU A 166 -10.72 5.03 8.70
N ALA A 167 -9.60 4.34 8.47
CA ALA A 167 -9.30 3.73 7.18
C ALA A 167 -10.38 2.71 6.76
N ALA A 168 -10.75 1.81 7.67
CA ALA A 168 -11.80 0.82 7.44
C ALA A 168 -13.18 1.47 7.20
N ALA A 169 -13.50 2.55 7.91
CA ALA A 169 -14.76 3.29 7.71
C ALA A 169 -14.82 3.94 6.32
N VAL A 170 -13.74 4.64 5.91
CA VAL A 170 -13.64 5.25 4.57
C VAL A 170 -13.75 4.17 3.48
N GLU A 171 -13.10 3.03 3.69
CA GLU A 171 -13.16 1.90 2.77
C GLU A 171 -14.56 1.32 2.64
N SER A 172 -15.24 1.08 3.75
CA SER A 172 -16.63 0.61 3.77
C SER A 172 -17.58 1.57 3.04
N LEU A 173 -17.42 2.90 3.27
CA LEU A 173 -18.22 3.92 2.57
C LEU A 173 -17.94 3.94 1.06
N ALA A 174 -16.66 3.86 0.66
CA ALA A 174 -16.28 3.86 -0.74
C ALA A 174 -16.82 2.61 -1.47
N LEU A 175 -16.72 1.43 -0.85
CA LEU A 175 -17.24 0.17 -1.39
C LEU A 175 -18.77 0.18 -1.45
N GLY A 176 -19.44 0.67 -0.41
CA GLY A 176 -20.90 0.77 -0.35
C GLY A 176 -21.47 1.69 -1.43
N LYS A 177 -20.85 2.84 -1.68
CA LYS A 177 -21.23 3.73 -2.79
C LYS A 177 -21.00 3.08 -4.16
N TRP A 178 -19.87 2.39 -4.32
CA TRP A 178 -19.57 1.69 -5.58
C TRP A 178 -20.59 0.58 -5.87
N SER A 179 -21.02 -0.17 -4.86
CA SER A 179 -22.05 -1.21 -5.01
C SER A 179 -23.41 -0.65 -5.40
N LYS A 180 -23.80 0.51 -4.83
CA LYS A 180 -25.10 1.16 -5.10
C LYS A 180 -25.22 1.79 -6.48
N GLU A 181 -24.11 2.03 -7.17
CA GLU A 181 -24.09 2.50 -8.55
C GLU A 181 -24.03 1.37 -9.59
N THR A 182 -24.00 0.11 -9.12
CA THR A 182 -24.19 -1.08 -9.96
C THR A 182 -25.59 -1.72 -9.78
N PRO A 183 -26.73 -1.00 -9.72
CA PRO A 183 -28.05 -1.62 -9.75
C PRO A 183 -28.46 -1.76 -11.21
N GLY A 184 -28.23 -2.93 -11.82
CA GLY A 184 -28.69 -3.15 -13.19
C GLY A 184 -28.22 -4.40 -13.94
N GLN A 185 -27.46 -5.32 -13.31
CA GLN A 185 -26.98 -6.52 -14.02
C GLN A 185 -27.62 -7.84 -13.57
N ASP A 186 -28.41 -7.85 -12.49
CA ASP A 186 -29.07 -9.07 -11.98
C ASP A 186 -30.60 -9.10 -12.22
N ALA A 187 -31.16 -8.13 -12.95
CA ALA A 187 -32.61 -8.04 -13.20
C ALA A 187 -33.04 -8.44 -14.63
N GLY A 188 -32.12 -9.01 -15.43
CA GLY A 188 -32.35 -9.29 -16.86
C GLY A 188 -32.58 -10.76 -17.25
N GLU A 189 -32.38 -11.72 -16.34
CA GLU A 189 -32.43 -13.17 -16.66
C GLU A 189 -33.63 -13.91 -16.04
N GLN A 190 -34.78 -13.25 -15.88
CA GLN A 190 -36.00 -13.93 -15.41
C GLN A 190 -37.27 -13.74 -16.28
N HIS A 191 -37.14 -13.28 -17.52
CA HIS A 191 -38.25 -13.34 -18.48
C HIS A 191 -37.75 -13.90 -19.81
N GLY A 192 -37.76 -15.23 -19.91
CA GLY A 192 -37.36 -15.92 -21.13
C GLY A 192 -37.51 -17.43 -21.06
N GLU A 193 -38.56 -17.95 -20.42
CA GLU A 193 -39.14 -19.27 -20.70
C GLU A 193 -40.66 -19.22 -20.49
#